data_AF-A0A844XE56-F1
#
_entry.id   AF-A0A844XE56-F1
#
_cell.length_a   1.000
_cell.length_b   1.000
_cell.length_c   1.000
_cell.angle_alpha   90.00
_cell.angle_beta   90.00
_cell.angle_gamma   90.00
#
_symmetry.space_group_name_H-M   'P 1'
#
loop_
_entity.id
_entity.type
_entity.pdbx_description
1 polymer ?
#
loop_
_entity_poly.entity_id
_entity_poly.type
_entity_poly.pdbx_seq_one_letter_code
_entity_poly.pdbx_strand_id
1 'polypeptide(L)' 'MKKIMLVAAPLIFGLAACDSPAEEAAEDAGDVAEAEAEVMDAQAGVAEAEADLADEMGDEAAEAAAEAEAEQLEQTADEI' A
#
# COMPACT_ATOMS: atom_id res chain seq x y z
N MET A 1 5.91 61.20 -5.45
CA MET A 1 5.73 60.48 -6.75
C MET A 1 5.82 58.99 -6.47
N LYS A 2 4.86 58.23 -7.01
CA LYS A 2 4.76 56.77 -6.95
C LYS A 2 5.93 56.10 -7.69
N LYS A 3 6.17 54.81 -7.37
CA LYS A 3 6.75 53.69 -8.17
C LYS A 3 7.81 52.95 -7.30
N ILE A 4 7.39 52.02 -6.44
CA ILE A 4 7.24 50.58 -6.75
C ILE A 4 8.51 50.03 -7.39
N MET A 5 9.34 49.35 -6.60
CA MET A 5 10.23 48.31 -7.11
C MET A 5 9.96 47.05 -6.31
N LEU A 6 9.32 46.12 -7.01
CA LEU A 6 8.81 44.83 -6.60
C LEU A 6 9.88 43.99 -5.89
N VAL A 7 9.72 43.85 -4.58
CA VAL A 7 10.14 42.64 -3.86
C VAL A 7 8.92 41.73 -3.85
N ALA A 8 8.82 40.85 -4.84
CA ALA A 8 7.95 39.68 -4.87
C ALA A 8 8.53 38.76 -5.94
N ALA A 9 9.61 38.05 -5.59
CA ALA A 9 9.53 36.62 -5.27
C ALA A 9 8.96 35.81 -6.46
N PRO A 10 9.78 35.01 -7.17
CA PRO A 10 9.30 34.06 -8.16
C PRO A 10 8.55 32.86 -7.53
N LEU A 11 8.05 32.99 -6.31
CA LEU A 11 7.42 31.92 -5.53
C LEU A 11 5.96 31.64 -5.93
N ILE A 12 5.37 32.39 -6.86
CA ILE A 12 3.98 32.21 -7.27
C ILE A 12 3.81 31.03 -8.25
N PHE A 13 4.88 30.58 -8.93
CA PHE A 13 4.80 29.42 -9.83
C PHE A 13 4.95 28.05 -9.14
N GLY A 14 5.22 28.02 -7.82
CA GLY A 14 5.42 26.76 -7.09
C GLY A 14 4.16 26.19 -6.42
N LEU A 15 3.14 27.02 -6.17
CA LEU A 15 1.98 26.60 -5.36
C LEU A 15 0.88 25.86 -6.14
N ALA A 16 0.86 25.95 -7.48
CA ALA A 16 -0.13 25.24 -8.30
C ALA A 16 0.34 23.82 -8.73
N ALA A 17 1.55 23.43 -8.33
CA ALA A 17 2.13 22.12 -8.63
C ALA A 17 2.10 21.15 -7.44
N CYS A 18 1.57 21.59 -6.29
CA CYS A 18 1.39 20.81 -5.06
C CYS A 18 -0.10 20.56 -4.74
N ASP A 19 -0.97 20.73 -5.73
CA ASP A 19 -2.43 20.49 -5.61
C ASP A 19 -2.96 20.25 -7.03
N SER A 20 -2.23 19.40 -7.77
CA SER A 20 -2.56 19.10 -9.16
C SER A 20 -3.42 17.83 -9.22
N PRO A 21 -4.33 17.70 -10.19
CA PRO A 21 -5.09 16.46 -10.37
C PRO A 21 -4.22 15.21 -10.58
N ALA A 22 -2.96 15.40 -10.96
CA ALA A 22 -2.00 14.31 -11.11
C ALA A 22 -1.38 13.86 -9.77
N GLU A 23 -1.33 14.75 -8.78
CA GLU A 23 -0.88 14.45 -7.42
C GLU A 23 -1.99 13.75 -6.64
N GLU A 24 -3.22 14.29 -6.67
CA GLU A 24 -4.40 13.68 -6.04
C GLU A 24 -4.65 12.26 -6.60
N ALA A 25 -4.51 12.07 -7.92
CA ALA A 25 -4.62 10.73 -8.52
C ALA A 25 -3.46 9.77 -8.15
N ALA A 26 -2.28 10.30 -7.80
CA ALA A 26 -1.17 9.48 -7.32
C ALA A 26 -1.33 9.12 -5.84
N GLU A 27 -1.89 10.03 -5.03
CA GLU A 27 -2.29 9.76 -3.65
C GLU A 27 -3.40 8.69 -3.60
N ASP A 28 -4.47 8.86 -4.38
CA ASP A 28 -5.55 7.86 -4.51
C ASP A 28 -5.02 6.48 -4.93
N ALA A 29 -4.03 6.45 -5.84
CA ALA A 29 -3.42 5.20 -6.27
C ALA A 29 -2.57 4.55 -5.16
N GLY A 30 -1.90 5.36 -4.34
CA GLY A 30 -1.17 4.90 -3.16
C GLY A 30 -2.11 4.34 -2.09
N ASP A 31 -3.21 5.03 -1.81
CA ASP A 31 -4.24 4.58 -0.85
C ASP A 31 -4.86 3.24 -1.28
N VAL A 32 -5.10 3.06 -2.57
CA VAL A 32 -5.59 1.77 -3.11
C VAL A 32 -4.55 0.68 -2.95
N ALA A 33 -3.28 0.96 -3.25
CA ALA A 33 -2.20 -0.02 -3.11
C ALA A 33 -2.03 -0.45 -1.64
N GLU A 34 -2.07 0.50 -0.70
CA GLU A 34 -2.04 0.21 0.74
C GLU A 34 -3.22 -0.66 1.16
N ALA A 35 -4.44 -0.33 0.71
CA ALA A 35 -5.62 -1.15 0.99
C ALA A 35 -5.53 -2.56 0.37
N GLU A 36 -4.94 -2.70 -0.81
CA GLU A 36 -4.70 -4.01 -1.44
C GLU A 36 -3.69 -4.83 -0.65
N ALA A 37 -2.62 -4.20 -0.13
CA ALA A 37 -1.64 -4.84 0.74
C ALA A 37 -2.27 -5.32 2.06
N GLU A 38 -3.08 -4.48 2.73
CA GLU A 38 -3.80 -4.87 3.94
C GLU A 38 -4.74 -6.07 3.72
N VAL A 39 -5.39 -6.14 2.55
CA VAL A 39 -6.26 -7.27 2.21
C VAL A 39 -5.45 -8.55 1.94
N MET A 40 -4.25 -8.44 1.37
CA MET A 40 -3.35 -9.59 1.22
C MET A 40 -2.81 -10.10 2.55
N ASP A 41 -2.39 -9.20 3.44
CA ASP A 41 -1.97 -9.54 4.81
C ASP A 41 -3.09 -10.27 5.59
N ALA A 42 -4.32 -9.75 5.51
CA ALA A 42 -5.47 -10.41 6.12
C ALA A 42 -5.75 -11.81 5.53
N GLN A 43 -5.51 -12.01 4.23
CA GLN A 43 -5.63 -13.33 3.60
C GLN A 43 -4.50 -14.28 4.03
N ALA A 44 -3.28 -13.77 4.21
CA ALA A 44 -2.18 -14.55 4.76
C ALA A 44 -2.53 -15.10 6.14
N GLY A 45 -3.05 -14.25 7.03
CA GLY A 45 -3.50 -14.69 8.35
C GLY A 45 -4.65 -15.71 8.32
N VAL A 46 -5.49 -15.71 7.28
CA VAL A 46 -6.48 -16.79 7.07
C VAL A 46 -5.79 -18.08 6.64
N ALA A 47 -4.83 -18.02 5.72
CA ALA A 47 -4.07 -19.18 5.28
C ALA A 47 -3.24 -19.81 6.43
N GLU A 48 -2.65 -19.00 7.31
CA GLU A 48 -2.00 -19.50 8.54
C GLU A 48 -2.99 -20.25 9.44
N ALA A 49 -4.19 -19.70 9.64
CA ALA A 49 -5.22 -20.38 10.43
C ALA A 49 -5.71 -21.67 9.78
N GLU A 50 -5.72 -21.76 8.44
CA GLU A 50 -5.99 -23.00 7.71
C GLU A 50 -4.86 -24.02 7.86
N ALA A 51 -3.60 -23.56 7.88
CA ALA A 51 -2.44 -24.42 8.15
C ALA A 51 -2.51 -25.01 9.57
N ASP A 52 -2.78 -24.19 10.58
CA ASP A 52 -2.99 -24.63 11.96
C ASP A 52 -4.09 -25.71 12.06
N LEU A 53 -5.20 -25.50 11.35
CA LEU A 53 -6.30 -26.47 11.31
C LEU A 53 -5.88 -27.79 10.62
N ALA A 54 -5.06 -27.71 9.56
CA ALA A 54 -4.55 -28.87 8.85
C ALA A 54 -3.56 -29.69 9.72
N ASP A 55 -2.68 -29.04 10.48
CA ASP A 55 -1.81 -29.69 11.48
C ASP A 55 -2.64 -30.43 12.54
N GLU A 56 -3.67 -29.77 13.09
CA GLU A 56 -4.58 -30.40 14.06
C GLU A 56 -5.30 -31.64 13.50
N MET A 57 -5.57 -31.67 12.19
CA MET A 57 -6.15 -32.81 11.49
C MET A 57 -5.12 -33.87 11.06
N GLY A 58 -3.82 -33.58 11.18
CA GLY A 58 -2.72 -34.43 10.74
C GLY A 58 -2.56 -34.50 9.21
N ASP A 59 -2.98 -33.45 8.49
CA ASP A 59 -2.81 -33.33 7.04
C ASP A 59 -1.62 -32.44 6.69
N GLU A 60 -0.41 -33.00 6.86
CA GLU A 60 0.88 -32.32 6.63
C GLU A 60 1.01 -31.72 5.22
N ALA A 61 0.31 -32.28 4.22
CA ALA A 61 0.35 -31.77 2.85
C ALA A 61 -0.50 -30.51 2.69
N ALA A 62 -1.65 -30.45 3.38
CA ALA A 62 -2.50 -29.27 3.40
C ALA A 62 -1.88 -28.14 4.24
N GLU A 63 -1.28 -28.48 5.39
CA GLU A 63 -0.52 -27.56 6.23
C GLU A 63 0.58 -26.85 5.42
N ALA A 64 1.50 -27.62 4.82
CA ALA A 64 2.61 -27.05 4.04
C ALA A 64 2.15 -26.22 2.83
N ALA A 65 0.99 -26.54 2.25
CA ALA A 65 0.44 -25.76 1.15
C ALA A 65 -0.11 -24.41 1.64
N ALA A 66 -0.82 -24.41 2.76
CA ALA A 66 -1.39 -23.21 3.37
C ALA A 66 -0.31 -22.29 3.95
N GLU A 67 0.73 -22.83 4.59
CA GLU A 67 1.90 -22.04 5.03
C GLU A 67 2.61 -21.36 3.85
N ALA A 68 2.82 -22.09 2.75
CA ALA A 68 3.46 -21.52 1.57
C ALA A 68 2.61 -20.44 0.89
N GLU A 69 1.29 -20.55 0.97
CA GLU A 69 0.36 -19.52 0.50
C GLU A 69 0.42 -18.28 1.40
N ALA A 70 0.41 -18.45 2.72
CA ALA A 70 0.57 -17.36 3.68
C ALA A 70 1.87 -16.58 3.44
N GLU A 71 3.02 -17.27 3.39
CA GLU A 71 4.32 -16.63 3.15
C GLU A 71 4.36 -15.86 1.81
N GLN A 72 3.68 -16.36 0.78
CA GLN A 72 3.64 -15.68 -0.52
C GLN A 72 2.79 -14.40 -0.46
N LEU A 73 1.66 -14.45 0.24
CA LEU A 73 0.77 -13.32 0.41
C LEU A 73 1.42 -12.21 1.23
N GLU A 74 2.10 -12.55 2.33
CA GLU A 74 2.87 -11.58 3.15
C GLU A 74 3.99 -10.93 2.34
N GLN A 75 4.80 -11.73 1.64
CA GLN A 75 5.88 -11.17 0.80
C GLN A 75 5.35 -10.25 -0.29
N THR A 76 4.21 -10.59 -0.88
CA THR A 76 3.60 -9.75 -1.92
C THR A 76 3.05 -8.46 -1.32
N ALA A 77 2.42 -8.52 -0.14
CA ALA A 77 1.94 -7.34 0.58
C ALA A 77 3.09 -6.39 0.98
N ASP A 78 4.22 -6.93 1.44
CA ASP A 78 5.43 -6.16 1.79
C ASP A 78 6.11 -5.48 0.58
N GLU A 79 5.89 -6.00 -0.63
CA GLU A 79 6.44 -5.45 -1.87
C GLU A 79 5.57 -4.35 -2.51
N ILE A 80 4.37 -4.09 -1.98
CA ILE A 80 3.42 -3.07 -2.44
C ILE A 80 3.57 -1.79 -1.63
#